data_AF-A0A7V1N904-F1
#
_entry.id   AF-A0A7V1N904-F1
#
_cell.length_a   1.000
_cell.length_b   1.000
_cell.length_c   1.000
_cell.angle_alpha   90.00
_cell.angle_beta   90.00
_cell.angle_gamma   90.00
#
_symmetry.space_group_name_H-M   'P 1'
#
loop_
_entity.id
_entity.type
_entity.pdbx_description
1 polymer ?
#
loop_
_entity_poly.entity_id
_entity_poly.type
_entity_poly.pdbx_seq_one_letter_code
_entity_poly.pdbx_strand_id
1 'polypeptide(L)'
;MVADRRGPAPGPDGGRTRLVPCRPVPGFDRSGSSQESPGSGARADRPMGTRRFRWPSPRSGRGADRIARLPGRMALVGNRVRGRGPPHDGAPAGFLHEPRSPSVKTSSRQALLLLVLLLATGSAAWWLTLRPEPRLDVQQLAGLPPVLNGWHAVDLEMDQAVARMLRADANLQRAYVHPLGYVVFVYIGYYGTARGGTPEHTPDICYPAQGWRIRGAEEVVLGGRRARLRVREFVVEQEGQMRLVHFWYRTRTSTGITSTWALRWHHFWTRLHADRADGALVRLSTPFEQGELESARSKLQAMDLAVDAALDGVWPLETIHE
;
A
#
# COMPACT_ATOMS: atom_id res chain seq x y z
N MET A 1 46.38 -41.79 64.48
CA MET A 1 45.95 -40.60 63.72
C MET A 1 45.22 -41.12 62.47
N VAL A 2 43.92 -41.45 62.41
CA VAL A 2 42.68 -40.78 62.87
C VAL A 2 42.62 -39.34 62.34
N ALA A 3 41.68 -38.87 61.53
CA ALA A 3 40.49 -39.43 60.87
C ALA A 3 40.02 -38.48 59.75
N ASP A 4 39.20 -39.04 58.86
CA ASP A 4 38.18 -38.42 58.00
C ASP A 4 37.56 -37.10 58.54
N ARG A 5 37.45 -36.08 57.67
CA ARG A 5 36.54 -34.94 57.84
C ARG A 5 35.97 -34.47 56.50
N ARG A 6 34.81 -35.03 56.17
CA ARG A 6 33.78 -34.41 55.34
C ARG A 6 33.31 -33.09 56.00
N GLY A 7 33.24 -32.01 55.22
CA GLY A 7 32.53 -30.77 55.54
C GLY A 7 31.14 -30.74 54.88
N PRO A 8 30.18 -29.94 55.38
CA PRO A 8 28.77 -30.28 55.38
C PRO A 8 27.99 -29.77 54.15
N ALA A 9 26.90 -30.48 53.85
CA ALA A 9 25.84 -30.04 52.95
C ALA A 9 24.98 -28.94 53.61
N PRO A 10 24.58 -27.88 52.90
CA PRO A 10 23.49 -27.01 53.32
C PRO A 10 22.12 -27.58 52.89
N GLY A 11 21.18 -27.58 53.83
CA GLY A 11 19.79 -28.04 53.67
C GLY A 11 18.90 -27.09 52.86
N PRO A 12 17.60 -27.43 52.71
CA PRO A 12 16.71 -26.80 51.76
C PRO A 12 16.01 -25.59 52.39
N ASP A 13 16.46 -24.38 52.04
CA ASP A 13 15.72 -23.16 52.38
C ASP A 13 14.82 -22.72 51.23
N GLY A 14 13.52 -22.81 51.51
CA GLY A 14 12.44 -22.31 50.67
C GLY A 14 12.46 -20.80 50.57
N GLY A 15 12.99 -20.28 49.46
CA GLY A 15 12.76 -18.93 48.99
C GLY A 15 11.66 -18.92 47.94
N ARG A 16 10.41 -18.68 48.34
CA ARG A 16 9.29 -18.40 47.42
C ARG A 16 9.56 -17.10 46.66
N THR A 17 10.06 -17.18 45.44
CA THR A 17 10.07 -16.03 44.52
C THR A 17 8.63 -15.78 44.07
N ARG A 18 8.01 -14.72 44.59
CA ARG A 18 6.67 -14.28 44.21
C ARG A 18 6.66 -13.95 42.72
N LEU A 19 5.92 -14.73 41.94
CA LEU A 19 5.47 -14.35 40.60
C LEU A 19 4.65 -13.06 40.73
N VAL A 20 5.11 -11.98 40.10
CA VAL A 20 4.34 -10.76 39.92
C VAL A 20 3.29 -11.05 38.84
N PRO A 21 1.98 -10.98 39.12
CA PRO A 21 0.96 -11.21 38.10
C PRO A 21 0.95 -10.03 37.11
N CYS A 22 1.11 -10.34 35.83
CA CYS A 22 0.90 -9.40 34.73
C CYS A 22 -0.53 -8.83 34.82
N ARG A 23 -0.63 -7.49 34.85
CA ARG A 23 -1.90 -6.79 34.70
C ARG A 23 -2.47 -7.03 33.29
N PRO A 24 -3.77 -7.29 33.13
CA PRO A 24 -4.41 -7.35 31.82
C PRO A 24 -4.46 -5.97 31.16
N VAL A 25 -4.17 -5.96 29.85
CA VAL A 25 -4.36 -4.82 28.95
C VAL A 25 -5.87 -4.62 28.73
N PRO A 26 -6.45 -3.42 28.87
CA PRO A 26 -7.88 -3.20 28.65
C PRO A 26 -8.21 -3.24 27.16
N GLY A 27 -9.24 -4.01 26.77
CA GLY A 27 -9.89 -3.88 25.45
C GLY A 27 -9.78 -5.09 24.53
N PHE A 28 -10.25 -6.27 24.97
CA PHE A 28 -10.76 -7.28 24.04
C PHE A 28 -11.79 -8.15 24.76
N ASP A 29 -13.06 -7.88 24.50
CA ASP A 29 -14.19 -8.56 25.10
C ASP A 29 -14.32 -9.97 24.49
N ARG A 30 -14.28 -11.00 25.34
CA ARG A 30 -14.56 -12.40 24.97
C ARG A 30 -15.99 -12.70 25.37
N SER A 31 -16.94 -12.59 24.44
CA SER A 31 -18.27 -13.14 24.63
C SER A 31 -18.29 -14.60 24.15
N GLY A 32 -18.51 -15.48 25.11
CA GLY A 32 -18.55 -16.93 24.94
C GLY A 32 -19.85 -17.43 24.34
N SER A 33 -19.73 -18.62 23.75
CA SER A 33 -20.80 -19.54 23.40
C SER A 33 -21.49 -20.09 24.64
N SER A 34 -22.82 -20.05 24.68
CA SER A 34 -23.63 -21.02 25.43
C SER A 34 -24.86 -21.41 24.62
N GLN A 35 -25.01 -22.73 24.49
CA GLN A 35 -26.17 -23.46 23.98
C GLN A 35 -27.36 -23.25 24.90
N GLU A 36 -28.58 -23.14 24.34
CA GLU A 36 -29.80 -23.76 24.86
C GLU A 36 -30.92 -23.69 23.79
N SER A 37 -31.71 -24.77 23.67
CA SER A 37 -32.88 -24.92 22.79
C SER A 37 -34.16 -25.13 23.65
N PRO A 38 -35.35 -25.37 23.08
CA PRO A 38 -36.36 -24.37 22.73
C PRO A 38 -37.63 -24.45 23.61
N GLY A 39 -38.38 -23.35 23.71
CA GLY A 39 -39.65 -23.28 24.45
C GLY A 39 -40.70 -22.40 23.78
N SER A 40 -41.89 -22.96 23.60
CA SER A 40 -43.07 -22.45 22.90
C SER A 40 -43.76 -21.24 23.52
N GLY A 41 -44.51 -20.47 22.71
CA GLY A 41 -45.69 -19.73 23.21
C GLY A 41 -46.01 -18.42 22.48
N ALA A 42 -47.09 -18.43 21.69
CA ALA A 42 -47.64 -17.33 20.91
C ALA A 42 -48.01 -16.06 21.72
N ARG A 43 -47.94 -14.86 21.11
CA ARG A 43 -49.10 -14.08 20.57
C ARG A 43 -48.65 -12.72 19.99
N ALA A 44 -49.43 -12.24 19.04
CA ALA A 44 -49.24 -11.09 18.14
C ALA A 44 -49.30 -9.70 18.80
N ASP A 45 -48.60 -8.70 18.23
CA ASP A 45 -49.24 -7.50 17.63
C ASP A 45 -48.26 -6.49 16.98
N ARG A 46 -48.61 -6.12 15.73
CA ARG A 46 -48.39 -4.89 14.94
C ARG A 46 -46.97 -4.35 14.58
N PRO A 47 -46.78 -3.83 13.33
CA PRO A 47 -45.50 -3.34 12.83
C PRO A 47 -45.33 -1.83 13.03
N MET A 48 -44.11 -1.38 13.36
CA MET A 48 -43.79 0.05 13.47
C MET A 48 -42.47 0.40 12.77
N GLY A 49 -42.61 1.10 11.63
CA GLY A 49 -41.84 2.30 11.31
C GLY A 49 -40.37 2.19 10.91
N THR A 50 -40.10 2.01 9.62
CA THR A 50 -38.83 2.35 8.98
C THR A 50 -38.60 3.87 9.02
N ARG A 51 -37.58 4.36 9.73
CA ARG A 51 -37.13 5.77 9.64
C ARG A 51 -36.11 5.93 8.52
N ARG A 52 -36.55 6.46 7.38
CA ARG A 52 -35.70 7.05 6.35
C ARG A 52 -35.24 8.44 6.82
N PHE A 53 -33.93 8.65 6.88
CA PHE A 53 -33.30 9.94 7.16
C PHE A 53 -33.38 10.82 5.90
N ARG A 54 -33.90 12.05 6.03
CA ARG A 54 -34.08 13.04 4.95
C ARG A 54 -33.26 14.28 5.27
N TRP A 55 -32.44 14.73 4.32
CA TRP A 55 -31.65 15.96 4.40
C TRP A 55 -32.55 17.21 4.42
N PRO A 56 -32.24 18.25 5.23
CA PRO A 56 -32.96 19.53 5.19
C PRO A 56 -32.37 20.50 4.15
N SER A 57 -33.27 21.10 3.35
CA SER A 57 -33.00 22.23 2.46
C SER A 57 -32.97 23.57 3.21
N PRO A 58 -32.15 24.57 2.82
CA PRO A 58 -32.12 25.86 3.49
C PRO A 58 -33.28 26.78 3.07
N ARG A 59 -33.94 27.37 4.07
CA ARG A 59 -34.93 28.45 3.92
C ARG A 59 -34.24 29.81 3.77
N SER A 60 -34.80 30.62 2.87
CA SER A 60 -34.51 32.03 2.65
C SER A 60 -34.87 32.90 3.87
N GLY A 61 -33.93 33.71 4.35
CA GLY A 61 -34.15 34.77 5.32
C GLY A 61 -33.65 36.10 4.78
N ARG A 62 -34.56 37.08 4.65
CA ARG A 62 -34.29 38.48 4.33
C ARG A 62 -33.72 39.20 5.55
N GLY A 63 -32.69 40.02 5.34
CA GLY A 63 -32.18 40.98 6.31
C GLY A 63 -31.31 42.02 5.60
N ALA A 64 -31.89 43.18 5.34
CA ALA A 64 -31.20 44.39 4.90
C ALA A 64 -30.63 45.11 6.13
N ASP A 65 -29.39 45.59 6.09
CA ASP A 65 -29.10 47.03 5.90
C ASP A 65 -27.62 47.37 6.11
N ARG A 66 -27.15 48.26 5.21
CA ARG A 66 -26.05 49.25 5.33
C ARG A 66 -24.60 48.75 5.44
N ILE A 67 -23.78 49.19 4.48
CA ILE A 67 -22.69 50.16 4.71
C ILE A 67 -22.29 50.87 3.39
N ALA A 68 -22.18 52.19 3.52
CA ALA A 68 -21.42 53.22 2.81
C ALA A 68 -21.03 53.13 1.32
N ARG A 69 -21.29 54.26 0.67
CA ARG A 69 -20.89 54.70 -0.68
C ARG A 69 -19.43 55.17 -0.72
N LEU A 70 -18.76 55.02 -1.87
CA LEU A 70 -18.13 56.09 -2.68
C LEU A 70 -17.35 55.47 -3.89
N PRO A 71 -16.99 56.24 -4.95
CA PRO A 71 -17.36 55.91 -6.33
C PRO A 71 -16.16 55.67 -7.27
N GLY A 72 -16.41 55.15 -8.47
CA GLY A 72 -15.39 55.19 -9.53
C GLY A 72 -15.65 54.37 -10.79
N ARG A 73 -16.33 55.00 -11.76
CA ARG A 73 -16.15 54.84 -13.22
C ARG A 73 -16.32 53.44 -13.86
N MET A 74 -17.44 53.27 -14.57
CA MET A 74 -17.40 52.72 -15.93
C MET A 74 -18.45 53.42 -16.78
N ALA A 75 -17.97 54.21 -17.74
CA ALA A 75 -18.78 54.97 -18.67
C ALA A 75 -19.33 54.03 -19.75
N LEU A 76 -20.64 53.84 -19.75
CA LEU A 76 -21.42 53.44 -20.92
C LEU A 76 -21.71 54.71 -21.72
N VAL A 77 -20.96 54.96 -22.78
CA VAL A 77 -21.33 55.95 -23.78
C VAL A 77 -22.09 55.23 -24.88
N GLY A 78 -23.41 55.39 -24.84
CA GLY A 78 -24.22 55.27 -26.04
C GLY A 78 -23.95 56.48 -26.93
N ASN A 79 -23.89 56.27 -28.24
CA ASN A 79 -24.19 57.36 -29.16
C ASN A 79 -25.04 56.84 -30.31
N ARG A 80 -26.25 57.41 -30.38
CA ARG A 80 -27.23 57.25 -31.44
C ARG A 80 -26.93 58.33 -32.48
N VAL A 81 -26.56 57.93 -33.70
CA VAL A 81 -26.52 58.86 -34.85
C VAL A 81 -27.54 58.37 -35.89
N ARG A 82 -28.47 59.28 -36.21
CA ARG A 82 -29.52 59.13 -37.23
C ARG A 82 -28.90 59.13 -38.63
N GLY A 83 -29.55 58.42 -39.55
CA GLY A 83 -29.04 58.13 -40.89
C GLY A 83 -29.13 59.25 -41.94
N ARG A 84 -28.46 58.95 -43.06
CA ARG A 84 -28.70 59.36 -44.47
C ARG A 84 -27.93 58.36 -45.34
N GLY A 85 -28.58 57.70 -46.30
CA GLY A 85 -27.94 56.75 -47.25
C GLY A 85 -27.30 57.46 -48.47
N PRO A 86 -27.13 56.77 -49.62
CA PRO A 86 -26.29 55.61 -49.96
C PRO A 86 -25.27 56.00 -51.08
N PRO A 87 -24.83 55.12 -52.01
CA PRO A 87 -24.00 53.90 -51.93
C PRO A 87 -22.61 54.11 -52.57
N HIS A 88 -21.56 53.35 -52.24
CA HIS A 88 -20.45 53.07 -53.19
C HIS A 88 -19.61 51.87 -52.71
N ASP A 89 -19.76 50.76 -53.44
CA ASP A 89 -18.76 49.81 -53.92
C ASP A 89 -17.47 49.59 -53.11
N GLY A 90 -17.23 48.32 -52.75
CA GLY A 90 -15.89 47.79 -52.44
C GLY A 90 -15.73 47.22 -51.04
N ALA A 91 -16.33 46.06 -50.76
CA ALA A 91 -15.93 45.25 -49.61
C ALA A 91 -14.55 44.62 -49.87
N PRO A 92 -13.53 44.78 -49.00
CA PRO A 92 -12.37 43.89 -49.05
C PRO A 92 -12.80 42.51 -48.53
N ALA A 93 -12.59 41.49 -49.37
CA ALA A 93 -12.83 40.10 -49.02
C ALA A 93 -12.11 39.74 -47.72
N GLY A 94 -12.90 39.40 -46.69
CA GLY A 94 -12.39 38.85 -45.45
C GLY A 94 -11.72 37.50 -45.71
N PHE A 95 -10.44 37.41 -45.39
CA PHE A 95 -9.69 36.17 -45.30
C PHE A 95 -10.35 35.23 -44.27
N LEU A 96 -11.15 34.28 -44.74
CA LEU A 96 -11.39 33.05 -44.00
C LEU A 96 -10.12 32.20 -44.14
N HIS A 97 -9.21 32.32 -43.18
CA HIS A 97 -8.08 31.40 -43.10
C HIS A 97 -8.62 30.05 -42.63
N GLU A 98 -8.98 29.16 -43.57
CA GLU A 98 -9.16 27.75 -43.25
C GLU A 98 -7.85 27.22 -42.64
N PRO A 99 -7.87 26.61 -41.44
CA PRO A 99 -6.68 25.99 -40.90
C PRO A 99 -6.30 24.82 -41.82
N ARG A 100 -5.28 25.02 -42.67
CA ARG A 100 -4.67 23.94 -43.45
C ARG A 100 -4.19 22.88 -42.47
N SER A 101 -4.90 21.75 -42.42
CA SER A 101 -4.40 20.55 -41.76
C SER A 101 -3.04 20.21 -42.36
N PRO A 102 -1.95 20.10 -41.56
CA PRO A 102 -0.65 19.76 -42.11
C PRO A 102 -0.74 18.38 -42.77
N SER A 103 -0.63 18.34 -44.10
CA SER A 103 -0.51 17.09 -44.86
C SER A 103 0.86 16.49 -44.56
N VAL A 104 0.89 15.48 -43.71
CA VAL A 104 2.11 14.69 -43.46
C VAL A 104 2.39 13.89 -44.73
N LYS A 105 3.29 14.40 -45.58
CA LYS A 105 3.77 13.69 -46.78
C LYS A 105 4.69 12.54 -46.34
N THR A 106 4.11 11.39 -46.00
CA THR A 106 4.87 10.16 -45.77
C THR A 106 5.25 9.54 -47.12
N SER A 107 6.55 9.36 -47.37
CA SER A 107 7.03 8.65 -48.56
C SER A 107 6.62 7.17 -48.51
N SER A 108 6.36 6.52 -49.65
CA SER A 108 6.03 5.07 -49.71
C SER A 108 7.06 4.19 -49.00
N ARG A 109 8.34 4.61 -48.96
CA ARG A 109 9.39 3.94 -48.19
C ARG A 109 9.23 4.12 -46.68
N GLN A 110 8.85 5.31 -46.24
CA GLN A 110 8.57 5.59 -44.81
C GLN A 110 7.32 4.84 -44.35
N ALA A 111 6.27 4.80 -45.17
CA ALA A 111 5.08 4.02 -44.90
C ALA A 111 5.39 2.51 -44.77
N LEU A 112 6.22 1.97 -45.67
CA LEU A 112 6.66 0.58 -45.60
C LEU A 112 7.49 0.31 -44.34
N LEU A 113 8.44 1.19 -43.99
CA LEU A 113 9.25 1.04 -42.78
C LEU A 113 8.38 1.06 -41.50
N LEU A 114 7.40 1.97 -41.43
CA LEU A 114 6.47 2.04 -40.30
C LEU A 114 5.61 0.78 -40.21
N LEU A 115 5.13 0.25 -41.35
CA LEU A 115 4.36 -0.99 -41.39
C LEU A 115 5.19 -2.19 -40.91
N VAL A 116 6.43 -2.33 -41.40
CA VAL A 116 7.34 -3.40 -40.97
C VAL A 116 7.65 -3.30 -39.48
N LEU A 117 7.92 -2.09 -38.97
CA LEU A 117 8.16 -1.88 -37.54
C LEU A 117 6.93 -2.25 -36.70
N LEU A 118 5.72 -1.86 -37.15
CA LEU A 118 4.47 -2.19 -36.48
C LEU A 118 4.23 -3.71 -36.45
N LEU A 119 4.45 -4.41 -37.58
CA LEU A 119 4.30 -5.85 -37.64
C LEU A 119 5.35 -6.58 -36.79
N ALA A 120 6.60 -6.12 -36.81
CA ALA A 120 7.68 -6.69 -36.01
C ALA A 120 7.41 -6.54 -34.50
N THR A 121 7.01 -5.34 -34.07
CA THR A 121 6.64 -5.08 -32.66
C THR A 121 5.40 -5.84 -32.23
N GLY A 122 4.37 -5.90 -33.09
CA GLY A 122 3.17 -6.70 -32.85
C GLY A 122 3.48 -8.20 -32.72
N SER A 123 4.32 -8.73 -33.61
CA SER A 123 4.75 -10.15 -33.58
C SER A 123 5.58 -10.46 -32.34
N ALA A 124 6.50 -9.57 -31.96
CA ALA A 124 7.30 -9.72 -30.75
C ALA A 124 6.42 -9.67 -29.48
N ALA A 125 5.47 -8.74 -29.41
CA ALA A 125 4.52 -8.64 -28.30
C ALA A 125 3.64 -9.89 -28.22
N TRP A 126 3.10 -10.36 -29.35
CA TRP A 126 2.31 -11.60 -29.43
C TRP A 126 3.11 -12.81 -28.95
N TRP A 127 4.35 -12.96 -29.40
CA TRP A 127 5.23 -14.03 -28.97
C TRP A 127 5.51 -13.99 -27.46
N LEU A 128 5.68 -12.81 -26.86
CA LEU A 128 5.77 -12.66 -25.39
C LEU A 128 4.50 -13.12 -24.67
N THR A 129 3.32 -12.90 -25.24
CA THR A 129 2.04 -13.33 -24.64
C THR A 129 1.77 -14.83 -24.79
N LEU A 130 2.41 -15.50 -25.74
CA LEU A 130 2.29 -16.95 -25.92
C LEU A 130 3.18 -17.75 -24.96
N ARG A 131 4.04 -17.08 -24.17
CA ARG A 131 4.91 -17.79 -23.23
C ARG A 131 4.06 -18.45 -22.13
N PRO A 132 4.34 -19.73 -21.81
CA PRO A 132 3.55 -20.48 -20.84
C PRO A 132 3.56 -19.80 -19.47
N GLU A 133 2.42 -19.82 -18.78
CA GLU A 133 2.35 -19.34 -17.41
C GLU A 133 3.06 -20.35 -16.49
N PRO A 134 4.01 -19.89 -15.65
CA PRO A 134 4.69 -20.78 -14.73
C PRO A 134 3.72 -21.28 -13.66
N ARG A 135 3.89 -22.53 -13.25
CA ARG A 135 3.19 -23.07 -12.08
C ARG A 135 3.77 -22.45 -10.82
N LEU A 136 2.90 -21.86 -10.02
CA LEU A 136 3.25 -21.18 -8.79
C LEU A 136 3.07 -22.11 -7.58
N ASP A 137 4.14 -22.28 -6.80
CA ASP A 137 4.10 -22.86 -5.45
C ASP A 137 4.39 -21.78 -4.41
N VAL A 138 3.34 -21.35 -3.71
CA VAL A 138 3.42 -20.31 -2.67
C VAL A 138 3.68 -20.84 -1.27
N GLN A 139 3.67 -22.16 -1.05
CA GLN A 139 3.74 -22.74 0.31
C GLN A 139 5.04 -22.35 1.03
N GLN A 140 6.10 -22.12 0.26
CA GLN A 140 7.40 -21.70 0.78
C GLN A 140 7.33 -20.41 1.57
N LEU A 141 6.47 -19.45 1.16
CA LEU A 141 6.37 -18.15 1.82
C LEU A 141 5.92 -18.27 3.29
N ALA A 142 5.09 -19.27 3.61
CA ALA A 142 4.69 -19.55 4.98
C ALA A 142 5.87 -20.00 5.87
N GLY A 143 6.95 -20.49 5.25
CA GLY A 143 8.19 -20.93 5.90
C GLY A 143 9.09 -19.82 6.41
N LEU A 144 8.69 -18.53 6.31
CA LEU A 144 9.44 -17.43 6.93
C LEU A 144 9.74 -17.80 8.41
N PRO A 145 10.96 -17.60 8.94
CA PRO A 145 11.31 -18.11 10.27
C PRO A 145 10.39 -17.57 11.36
N PRO A 146 9.90 -18.41 12.29
CA PRO A 146 9.09 -17.96 13.43
C PRO A 146 9.91 -17.17 14.46
N VAL A 147 11.24 -17.18 14.34
CA VAL A 147 12.15 -16.39 15.17
C VAL A 147 13.14 -15.65 14.27
N LEU A 148 13.18 -14.33 14.38
CA LEU A 148 14.12 -13.46 13.67
C LEU A 148 14.78 -12.51 14.68
N ASN A 149 16.11 -12.52 14.78
CA ASN A 149 16.86 -11.66 15.71
C ASN A 149 16.35 -11.69 17.17
N GLY A 150 15.87 -12.85 17.65
CA GLY A 150 15.31 -12.99 19.00
C GLY A 150 13.87 -12.48 19.16
N TRP A 151 13.22 -12.04 18.08
CA TRP A 151 11.80 -11.72 18.04
C TRP A 151 10.99 -12.96 17.66
N HIS A 152 9.87 -13.18 18.35
CA HIS A 152 9.00 -14.33 18.11
C HIS A 152 7.78 -13.93 17.29
N ALA A 153 7.52 -14.65 16.21
CA ALA A 153 6.37 -14.43 15.35
C ALA A 153 5.08 -14.97 15.98
N VAL A 154 4.02 -14.21 15.77
CA VAL A 154 2.63 -14.62 15.95
C VAL A 154 1.94 -14.40 14.61
N ASP A 155 1.37 -15.47 14.04
CA ASP A 155 0.57 -15.37 12.83
C ASP A 155 -0.70 -14.57 13.11
N LEU A 156 -0.97 -13.61 12.23
CA LEU A 156 -2.18 -12.79 12.30
C LEU A 156 -3.14 -13.26 11.21
N GLU A 157 -4.37 -13.55 11.60
CA GLU A 157 -5.42 -13.83 10.64
C GLU A 157 -5.72 -12.57 9.83
N MET A 158 -5.74 -12.72 8.52
CA MET A 158 -6.13 -11.66 7.61
C MET A 158 -7.60 -11.82 7.25
N ASP A 159 -8.34 -10.73 7.37
CA ASP A 159 -9.74 -10.67 6.94
C ASP A 159 -9.87 -11.05 5.46
N GLN A 160 -10.83 -11.91 5.13
CA GLN A 160 -10.97 -12.43 3.77
C GLN A 160 -11.36 -11.35 2.75
N ALA A 161 -12.07 -10.29 3.15
CA ALA A 161 -12.38 -9.19 2.26
C ALA A 161 -11.12 -8.37 1.94
N VAL A 162 -10.24 -8.17 2.93
CA VAL A 162 -8.92 -7.55 2.73
C VAL A 162 -8.05 -8.42 1.82
N ALA A 163 -7.98 -9.73 2.07
CA ALA A 163 -7.24 -10.68 1.23
C ALA A 163 -7.68 -10.62 -0.24
N ARG A 164 -8.99 -10.60 -0.48
CA ARG A 164 -9.58 -10.50 -1.83
C ARG A 164 -9.33 -9.15 -2.48
N MET A 165 -9.32 -8.06 -1.70
CA MET A 165 -8.99 -6.72 -2.21
C MET A 165 -7.54 -6.64 -2.67
N LEU A 166 -6.61 -7.21 -1.90
CA LEU A 166 -5.16 -7.17 -2.20
C LEU A 166 -4.77 -7.97 -3.44
N ARG A 167 -5.56 -8.99 -3.80
CA ARG A 167 -5.39 -9.86 -4.97
C ARG A 167 -4.01 -10.52 -5.11
N ALA A 168 -3.23 -10.59 -4.03
CA ALA A 168 -1.97 -11.33 -4.00
C ALA A 168 -2.21 -12.84 -4.15
N ASP A 169 -1.28 -13.53 -4.80
CA ASP A 169 -1.26 -15.00 -4.90
C ASP A 169 -1.08 -15.65 -3.53
N ALA A 170 -0.27 -15.01 -2.68
CA ALA A 170 -0.11 -15.38 -1.28
C ALA A 170 0.08 -14.14 -0.41
N ASN A 171 -0.46 -14.23 0.78
CA ASN A 171 -0.34 -13.21 1.80
C ASN A 171 0.25 -13.84 3.06
N LEU A 172 1.25 -13.19 3.63
CA LEU A 172 1.79 -13.51 4.93
C LEU A 172 1.63 -12.29 5.83
N GLN A 173 1.00 -12.47 6.99
CA GLN A 173 0.85 -11.42 7.98
C GLN A 173 1.25 -11.93 9.36
N ARG A 174 2.24 -11.28 9.99
CA ARG A 174 2.79 -11.69 11.28
C ARG A 174 3.07 -10.48 12.17
N ALA A 175 2.94 -10.66 13.46
CA ALA A 175 3.52 -9.79 14.47
C ALA A 175 4.77 -10.46 15.05
N TYR A 176 5.93 -9.84 14.90
CA TYR A 176 7.15 -10.24 15.60
C TYR A 176 7.22 -9.49 16.92
N VAL A 177 7.29 -10.22 18.02
CA VAL A 177 7.25 -9.68 19.39
C VAL A 177 8.62 -9.87 20.05
N HIS A 178 9.19 -8.78 20.55
CA HIS A 178 10.44 -8.80 21.31
C HIS A 178 10.16 -9.09 22.79
N PRO A 179 11.05 -9.78 23.53
CA PRO A 179 10.90 -9.99 24.98
C PRO A 179 10.75 -8.70 25.82
N LEU A 180 11.18 -7.56 25.28
CA LEU A 180 11.04 -6.24 25.91
C LEU A 180 9.68 -5.57 25.63
N GLY A 181 8.74 -6.25 24.95
CA GLY A 181 7.40 -5.73 24.67
C GLY A 181 7.23 -4.93 23.38
N TYR A 182 8.29 -4.79 22.57
CA TYR A 182 8.20 -4.17 21.25
C TYR A 182 7.54 -5.12 20.24
N VAL A 183 6.87 -4.54 19.24
CA VAL A 183 6.19 -5.31 18.19
C VAL A 183 6.50 -4.74 16.80
N VAL A 184 6.85 -5.61 15.86
CA VAL A 184 6.97 -5.29 14.44
C VAL A 184 5.95 -6.11 13.67
N PHE A 185 5.04 -5.42 12.99
CA PHE A 185 4.08 -6.02 12.07
C PHE A 185 4.73 -6.19 10.70
N VAL A 186 4.79 -7.43 10.23
CA VAL A 186 5.31 -7.81 8.92
C VAL A 186 4.13 -8.22 8.05
N TYR A 187 4.04 -7.64 6.86
CA TYR A 187 3.14 -8.06 5.80
C TYR A 187 3.93 -8.30 4.52
N ILE A 188 3.64 -9.43 3.87
CA ILE A 188 4.20 -9.78 2.56
C ILE A 188 3.07 -10.19 1.65
N GLY A 189 2.83 -9.41 0.60
CA GLY A 189 1.92 -9.77 -0.49
C GLY A 189 2.74 -10.21 -1.69
N TYR A 190 2.69 -11.49 -2.05
CA TYR A 190 3.39 -12.06 -3.19
C TYR A 190 2.49 -12.13 -4.43
N TYR A 191 3.04 -11.76 -5.57
CA TYR A 191 2.40 -11.71 -6.88
C TYR A 191 3.26 -12.49 -7.86
N GLY A 192 2.71 -13.59 -8.39
CA GLY A 192 3.40 -14.42 -9.36
C GLY A 192 3.48 -13.79 -10.75
N THR A 193 4.28 -14.39 -11.63
CA THR A 193 4.49 -13.95 -13.01
C THR A 193 3.20 -13.93 -13.83
N ALA A 194 2.28 -14.88 -13.60
CA ALA A 194 0.97 -14.92 -14.26
C ALA A 194 0.10 -13.69 -13.91
N ARG A 195 0.27 -13.13 -12.70
CA ARG A 195 -0.40 -11.90 -12.26
C ARG A 195 0.39 -10.62 -12.61
N GLY A 196 1.57 -10.76 -13.21
CA GLY A 196 2.43 -9.63 -13.61
C GLY A 196 3.28 -9.04 -12.47
N GLY A 197 3.34 -9.73 -11.32
CA GLY A 197 4.27 -9.45 -10.22
C GLY A 197 4.22 -8.06 -9.58
N THR A 198 3.22 -7.25 -9.89
CA THR A 198 3.12 -5.86 -9.41
C THR A 198 1.93 -5.73 -8.49
N PRO A 199 2.13 -5.30 -7.23
CA PRO A 199 1.02 -5.04 -6.31
C PRO A 199 0.08 -3.96 -6.85
N GLU A 200 -1.22 -4.21 -6.80
CA GLU A 200 -2.25 -3.25 -7.23
C GLU A 200 -2.46 -2.13 -6.20
N HIS A 201 -2.09 -2.39 -4.95
CA HIS A 201 -2.35 -1.53 -3.80
C HIS A 201 -1.03 -1.12 -3.14
N THR A 202 -0.63 0.14 -3.32
CA THR A 202 0.60 0.68 -2.73
C THR A 202 0.32 1.35 -1.37
N PRO A 203 1.29 1.34 -0.43
CA PRO A 203 1.11 1.97 0.88
C PRO A 203 0.74 3.47 0.82
N ASP A 204 1.27 4.21 -0.15
CA ASP A 204 0.96 5.64 -0.33
C ASP A 204 -0.52 5.91 -0.64
N ILE A 205 -1.25 4.93 -1.18
CA ILE A 205 -2.68 5.04 -1.44
C ILE A 205 -3.48 4.41 -0.28
N CYS A 206 -3.03 3.27 0.22
CA CYS A 206 -3.79 2.49 1.21
C CYS A 206 -3.83 3.13 2.59
N TYR A 207 -2.73 3.74 3.06
CA TYR A 207 -2.70 4.37 4.38
C TYR A 207 -3.68 5.56 4.47
N PRO A 208 -3.66 6.53 3.54
CA PRO A 208 -4.67 7.60 3.51
C PRO A 208 -6.10 7.08 3.41
N ALA A 209 -6.35 6.06 2.59
CA ALA A 209 -7.68 5.46 2.45
C ALA A 209 -8.18 4.81 3.76
N GLN A 210 -7.27 4.36 4.62
CA GLN A 210 -7.56 3.81 5.96
C GLN A 210 -7.63 4.89 7.06
N GLY A 211 -7.52 6.18 6.70
CA GLY A 211 -7.56 7.30 7.64
C GLY A 211 -6.22 7.67 8.28
N TRP A 212 -5.11 7.06 7.85
CA TRP A 212 -3.77 7.45 8.31
C TRP A 212 -3.28 8.68 7.57
N ARG A 213 -2.71 9.64 8.30
CA ARG A 213 -2.07 10.80 7.70
C ARG A 213 -0.55 10.60 7.67
N ILE A 214 0.02 10.70 6.47
CA ILE A 214 1.47 10.62 6.27
C ILE A 214 2.10 11.94 6.72
N ARG A 215 2.97 11.89 7.73
CA ARG A 215 3.70 13.02 8.31
C ARG A 215 5.08 13.22 7.67
N GLY A 216 5.70 12.13 7.25
CA GLY A 216 6.99 12.12 6.58
C GLY A 216 7.08 10.94 5.63
N ALA A 217 7.77 11.12 4.52
CA ALA A 217 8.03 10.09 3.53
C ALA A 217 9.42 10.30 2.92
N GLU A 218 10.30 9.33 3.10
CA GLU A 218 11.66 9.38 2.57
C GLU A 218 12.14 8.02 2.08
N GLU A 219 13.23 7.99 1.32
CA GLU A 219 13.93 6.76 0.96
C GLU A 219 15.17 6.61 1.84
N VAL A 220 15.31 5.44 2.46
CA VAL A 220 16.41 5.13 3.38
C VAL A 220 17.20 3.95 2.82
N VAL A 221 18.53 4.03 2.90
CA VAL A 221 19.43 2.94 2.53
C VAL A 221 19.92 2.25 3.80
N LEU A 222 19.61 0.97 3.92
CA LEU A 222 19.97 0.12 5.05
C LEU A 222 21.14 -0.80 4.69
N GLY A 223 21.87 -1.24 5.71
CA GLY A 223 22.99 -2.17 5.58
C GLY A 223 24.34 -1.50 5.34
N GLY A 224 25.35 -2.33 5.06
CA GLY A 224 26.75 -1.91 4.93
C GLY A 224 27.23 -1.81 3.48
N ARG A 225 28.56 -1.72 3.29
CA ARG A 225 29.16 -1.65 1.94
C ARG A 225 28.90 -2.88 1.06
N ARG A 226 28.59 -4.04 1.67
CA ARG A 226 28.43 -5.33 0.99
C ARG A 226 26.97 -5.70 0.67
N ALA A 227 26.00 -5.11 1.36
CA ALA A 227 24.58 -5.33 1.14
C ALA A 227 23.84 -4.03 1.42
N ARG A 228 23.14 -3.50 0.42
CA ARG A 228 22.36 -2.27 0.51
C ARG A 228 20.91 -2.57 0.21
N LEU A 229 20.05 -2.37 1.20
CA LEU A 229 18.61 -2.49 1.05
C LEU A 229 18.00 -1.08 1.03
N ARG A 230 17.39 -0.68 -0.07
CA ARG A 230 16.63 0.58 -0.12
C ARG A 230 15.19 0.34 0.31
N VAL A 231 14.68 1.16 1.20
CA VAL A 231 13.29 1.11 1.68
C VAL A 231 12.66 2.48 1.58
N ARG A 232 11.34 2.55 1.36
CA ARG A 232 10.56 3.76 1.63
C ARG A 232 10.13 3.77 3.08
N GLU A 233 10.52 4.81 3.80
CA GLU A 233 10.12 5.07 5.18
C GLU A 233 8.98 6.07 5.21
N PHE A 234 7.85 5.70 5.80
CA PHE A 234 6.75 6.59 6.14
C PHE A 234 6.59 6.70 7.65
N VAL A 235 6.43 7.94 8.12
CA VAL A 235 5.89 8.23 9.44
C VAL A 235 4.41 8.53 9.27
N VAL A 236 3.55 7.71 9.85
CA VAL A 236 2.09 7.84 9.73
C VAL A 236 1.43 8.06 11.09
N GLU A 237 0.33 8.79 11.10
CA GLU A 237 -0.43 9.11 12.31
C GLU A 237 -1.92 8.86 12.11
N GLN A 238 -2.57 8.25 13.10
CA GLN A 238 -4.02 8.12 13.19
C GLN A 238 -4.45 8.30 14.65
N GLU A 239 -5.30 9.27 14.92
CA GLU A 239 -5.88 9.49 16.27
C GLU A 239 -4.84 9.55 17.41
N GLY A 240 -3.70 10.22 17.16
CA GLY A 240 -2.60 10.33 18.13
C GLY A 240 -1.67 9.11 18.19
N GLN A 241 -2.01 8.01 17.52
CA GLN A 241 -1.10 6.87 17.36
C GLN A 241 -0.12 7.12 16.22
N MET A 242 1.17 7.01 16.52
CA MET A 242 2.24 7.12 15.53
C MET A 242 2.74 5.74 15.13
N ARG A 243 2.99 5.53 13.84
CA ARG A 243 3.63 4.31 13.33
C ARG A 243 4.73 4.67 12.34
N LEU A 244 5.83 3.96 12.45
CA LEU A 244 6.89 3.95 11.45
C LEU A 244 6.63 2.78 10.51
N VAL A 245 6.69 3.02 9.21
CA VAL A 245 6.40 2.03 8.17
C VAL A 245 7.55 2.01 7.20
N HIS A 246 8.18 0.86 7.03
CA HIS A 246 9.12 0.60 5.94
C HIS A 246 8.48 -0.30 4.92
N PHE A 247 8.69 -0.02 3.64
CA PHE A 247 8.31 -0.96 2.60
C PHE A 247 9.25 -0.90 1.41
N TRP A 248 9.36 -2.03 0.73
CA TRP A 248 10.06 -2.17 -0.53
C TRP A 248 9.41 -3.27 -1.34
N TYR A 249 9.71 -3.28 -2.63
CA TYR A 249 9.40 -4.37 -3.51
C TYR A 249 10.62 -5.27 -3.68
N ARG A 250 10.35 -6.56 -3.75
CA ARG A 250 11.34 -7.60 -3.95
C ARG A 250 10.86 -8.52 -5.08
N THR A 251 11.80 -9.00 -5.88
CA THR A 251 11.59 -10.01 -6.92
C THR A 251 12.55 -11.17 -6.66
N ARG A 252 12.49 -12.23 -7.46
CA ARG A 252 13.44 -13.35 -7.34
C ARG A 252 14.92 -12.94 -7.45
N THR A 253 15.21 -11.89 -8.22
CA THR A 253 16.57 -11.49 -8.62
C THR A 253 17.01 -10.15 -8.05
N SER A 254 16.10 -9.39 -7.43
CA SER A 254 16.39 -8.04 -6.96
C SER A 254 15.57 -7.70 -5.71
N THR A 255 16.16 -6.92 -4.82
CA THR A 255 15.50 -6.38 -3.62
C THR A 255 15.75 -4.88 -3.49
N GLY A 256 15.04 -4.23 -2.58
CA GLY A 256 15.14 -2.80 -2.35
C GLY A 256 14.69 -1.94 -3.53
N ILE A 257 13.61 -2.36 -4.20
CA ILE A 257 12.95 -1.55 -5.22
C ILE A 257 11.90 -0.68 -4.50
N THR A 258 11.98 0.64 -4.62
CA THR A 258 11.16 1.58 -3.81
C THR A 258 10.05 2.27 -4.60
N SER A 259 10.05 2.11 -5.93
CA SER A 259 9.01 2.64 -6.82
C SER A 259 8.38 1.54 -7.68
N THR A 260 7.08 1.66 -7.92
CA THR A 260 6.33 0.77 -8.81
C THR A 260 6.80 0.87 -10.25
N TRP A 261 7.29 2.05 -10.66
CA TRP A 261 7.89 2.26 -11.98
C TRP A 261 9.17 1.45 -12.16
N ALA A 262 10.09 1.50 -11.19
CA ALA A 262 11.31 0.69 -11.23
C ALA A 262 10.99 -0.82 -11.20
N LEU A 263 9.96 -1.23 -10.44
CA LEU A 263 9.49 -2.61 -10.43
C LEU A 263 8.96 -3.04 -11.81
N ARG A 264 8.13 -2.22 -12.46
CA ARG A 264 7.61 -2.50 -13.82
C ARG A 264 8.73 -2.59 -14.86
N TRP A 265 9.75 -1.74 -14.77
CA TRP A 265 10.94 -1.85 -15.62
C TRP A 265 11.72 -3.13 -15.36
N HIS A 266 11.91 -3.49 -14.09
CA HIS A 266 12.57 -4.74 -13.73
C HIS A 266 11.82 -5.94 -14.31
N HIS A 267 10.48 -5.94 -14.23
CA HIS A 267 9.62 -6.96 -14.82
C HIS A 267 9.72 -7.01 -16.34
N PHE A 268 9.77 -5.85 -17.01
CA PHE A 268 10.01 -5.80 -18.45
C PHE A 268 11.32 -6.50 -18.84
N TRP A 269 12.42 -6.16 -18.16
CA TRP A 269 13.73 -6.77 -18.42
C TRP A 269 13.78 -8.26 -18.09
N THR A 270 13.21 -8.66 -16.96
CA THR A 270 13.20 -10.06 -16.53
C THR A 270 12.26 -10.93 -17.36
N ARG A 271 11.11 -10.40 -17.83
CA ARG A 271 10.29 -11.09 -18.85
C ARG A 271 11.04 -11.33 -20.14
N LEU A 272 11.86 -10.37 -20.58
CA LEU A 272 12.62 -10.51 -21.82
C LEU A 272 13.69 -11.61 -21.71
N HIS A 273 14.37 -11.72 -20.57
CA HIS A 273 15.57 -12.57 -20.42
C HIS A 273 15.41 -13.85 -19.60
N ALA A 274 14.43 -13.92 -18.69
CA ALA A 274 14.36 -14.96 -17.65
C ALA A 274 12.97 -15.58 -17.47
N ASP A 275 12.02 -15.26 -18.36
CA ASP A 275 10.64 -15.79 -18.34
C ASP A 275 9.85 -15.62 -17.04
N ARG A 276 10.35 -14.74 -16.17
CA ARG A 276 9.84 -14.54 -14.81
C ARG A 276 9.70 -13.06 -14.54
N ALA A 277 8.61 -12.68 -13.90
CA ALA A 277 8.32 -11.31 -13.48
C ALA A 277 7.42 -11.33 -12.26
N ASP A 278 7.86 -12.08 -11.25
CA ASP A 278 7.22 -12.14 -9.95
C ASP A 278 7.69 -11.00 -9.05
N GLY A 279 6.88 -10.66 -8.06
CA GLY A 279 7.25 -9.65 -7.09
C GLY A 279 6.45 -9.73 -5.81
N ALA A 280 6.98 -9.17 -4.74
CA ALA A 280 6.29 -9.02 -3.49
C ALA A 280 6.38 -7.59 -2.98
N LEU A 281 5.30 -7.12 -2.35
CA LEU A 281 5.35 -5.97 -1.44
C LEU A 281 5.73 -6.49 -0.06
N VAL A 282 6.90 -6.10 0.43
CA VAL A 282 7.32 -6.34 1.81
C VAL A 282 7.09 -5.05 2.59
N ARG A 283 6.31 -5.13 3.66
CA ARG A 283 5.97 -3.99 4.51
C ARG A 283 6.16 -4.34 5.98
N LEU A 284 6.98 -3.57 6.66
CA LEU A 284 7.19 -3.65 8.09
C LEU A 284 6.68 -2.38 8.76
N SER A 285 6.09 -2.51 9.95
CA SER A 285 5.70 -1.34 10.73
C SER A 285 5.77 -1.57 12.22
N THR A 286 6.09 -0.52 12.97
CA THR A 286 6.13 -0.53 14.44
C THR A 286 5.42 0.72 14.97
N PRO A 287 4.63 0.61 16.05
CA PRO A 287 4.20 1.78 16.80
C PRO A 287 5.40 2.42 17.51
N PHE A 288 5.30 3.73 17.80
CA PHE A 288 6.30 4.45 18.60
C PHE A 288 5.68 5.67 19.29
N GLU A 289 6.27 6.14 20.38
CA GLU A 289 5.84 7.35 21.08
C GLU A 289 6.56 8.61 20.57
N GLN A 290 6.03 9.80 20.90
CA GLN A 290 6.67 11.05 20.51
C GLN A 290 8.09 11.13 21.09
N GLY A 291 9.07 11.42 20.24
CA GLY A 291 10.49 11.48 20.63
C GLY A 291 11.25 10.15 20.52
N GLU A 292 10.56 9.03 20.27
CA GLU A 292 11.20 7.70 20.16
C GLU A 292 11.47 7.24 18.72
N LEU A 293 11.35 8.14 17.75
CA LEU A 293 11.47 7.80 16.32
C LEU A 293 12.79 7.08 15.99
N GLU A 294 13.93 7.54 16.51
CA GLU A 294 15.22 6.92 16.23
C GLU A 294 15.36 5.50 16.83
N SER A 295 14.73 5.27 17.99
CA SER A 295 14.67 3.93 18.60
C SER A 295 13.82 2.99 17.75
N ALA A 296 12.65 3.47 17.30
CA ALA A 296 11.77 2.74 16.40
C ALA A 296 12.45 2.42 15.07
N ARG A 297 13.15 3.40 14.48
CA ARG A 297 13.91 3.26 13.25
C ARG A 297 15.00 2.21 13.40
N SER A 298 15.82 2.28 14.45
CA SER A 298 16.89 1.28 14.69
C SER A 298 16.35 -0.15 14.78
N LYS A 299 15.22 -0.35 15.47
CA LYS A 299 14.56 -1.67 15.60
C LYS A 299 14.01 -2.15 14.26
N LEU A 300 13.34 -1.26 13.53
CA LEU A 300 12.73 -1.59 12.24
C LEU A 300 13.80 -1.95 11.21
N GLN A 301 14.88 -1.18 11.13
CA GLN A 301 16.01 -1.43 10.22
C GLN A 301 16.68 -2.78 10.46
N ALA A 302 16.87 -3.18 11.72
CA ALA A 302 17.41 -4.49 12.06
C ALA A 302 16.47 -5.63 11.61
N MET A 303 15.16 -5.42 11.71
CA MET A 303 14.17 -6.38 11.24
C MET A 303 14.05 -6.40 9.71
N ASP A 304 14.17 -5.27 9.03
CA ASP A 304 14.13 -5.20 7.56
C ASP A 304 15.23 -6.07 6.95
N LEU A 305 16.46 -5.94 7.44
CA LEU A 305 17.60 -6.74 6.98
C LEU A 305 17.40 -8.24 7.29
N ALA A 306 16.83 -8.58 8.45
CA ALA A 306 16.58 -9.96 8.84
C ALA A 306 15.47 -10.62 7.99
N VAL A 307 14.37 -9.89 7.74
CA VAL A 307 13.28 -10.35 6.89
C VAL A 307 13.75 -10.48 5.44
N ASP A 308 14.48 -9.48 4.92
CA ASP A 308 14.99 -9.52 3.54
C ASP A 308 15.94 -10.69 3.31
N ALA A 309 16.86 -10.95 4.25
CA ALA A 309 17.75 -12.11 4.17
C ALA A 309 17.01 -13.45 4.32
N ALA A 310 16.02 -13.52 5.22
CA ALA A 310 15.22 -14.73 5.40
C ALA A 310 14.39 -15.07 4.16
N LEU A 311 13.93 -14.05 3.42
CA LEU A 311 13.14 -14.21 2.21
C LEU A 311 13.87 -14.94 1.08
N ASP A 312 15.21 -14.95 1.06
CA ASP A 312 15.97 -15.74 0.07
C ASP A 312 15.68 -17.24 0.17
N GLY A 313 15.48 -17.75 1.39
CA GLY A 313 15.27 -19.19 1.65
C GLY A 313 13.82 -19.65 1.52
N VAL A 314 12.87 -18.72 1.41
CA VAL A 314 11.42 -19.01 1.44
C VAL A 314 10.68 -18.39 0.25
N TRP A 315 11.43 -17.91 -0.74
CA TRP A 315 10.85 -17.25 -1.91
C TRP A 315 10.07 -18.24 -2.77
N PRO A 316 8.80 -17.98 -3.12
CA PRO A 316 7.98 -18.88 -3.94
C PRO A 316 8.68 -19.32 -5.23
N LEU A 317 8.54 -20.60 -5.55
CA LEU A 317 9.08 -21.16 -6.78
C LEU A 317 8.05 -21.07 -7.89
N GLU A 318 8.57 -20.77 -9.07
CA GLU A 318 7.81 -20.71 -10.32
C GLU A 318 8.53 -21.62 -11.29
N THR A 319 7.83 -22.66 -11.75
CA THR A 319 8.38 -23.66 -12.67
C THR A 319 7.63 -23.59 -13.99
N ILE A 320 8.40 -23.50 -15.07
CA ILE A 320 7.93 -23.73 -16.43
C ILE A 320 8.27 -25.20 -16.68
N HIS A 321 7.27 -26.02 -17.00
CA HIS A 321 7.34 -27.49 -16.99
C HIS A 321 8.66 -28.15 -17.48
N GLU A 322 9.03 -29.23 -16.78
CA GLU A 322 9.80 -30.38 -17.31
C GLU A 322 8.99 -31.18 -18.34
#